data_AF-A0A386C9F9-F1
#
_entry.id   AF-A0A386C9F9-F1
#
_cell.length_a   1.000
_cell.length_b   1.000
_cell.length_c   1.000
_cell.angle_alpha   90.00
_cell.angle_beta   90.00
_cell.angle_gamma   90.00
#
_symmetry.space_group_name_H-M   'P 1'
#
loop_
_entity.id
_entity.type
_entity.pdbx_description
1 polymer ?
#
loop_
_entity_poly.entity_id
_entity_poly.type
_entity_poly.pdbx_seq_one_letter_code
_entity_poly.pdbx_strand_id
1 'polypeptide(L)'
;ASAEKRGPFLSRSCGRARELRQLPRPARSNNDRMLVAKDPMLCQRCHVSSRHPATVYDGTQLAAASNRVVGRSCVNCHSQIHGSNSPAGEKFLR
;
A
#
# COMPACT_ATOMS: atom_id res chain seq x y z
N ALA A 1 6.90 8.45 -14.46
CA ALA A 1 5.98 8.46 -13.30
C ALA A 1 4.88 9.48 -13.54
N SER A 2 3.62 9.06 -13.63
CA SER A 2 2.46 9.94 -13.85
C SER A 2 2.41 11.14 -12.90
N ALA A 3 2.13 12.33 -13.43
CA ALA A 3 1.89 13.55 -12.66
C ALA A 3 0.69 13.39 -11.70
N GLU A 4 -0.28 12.54 -12.09
CA GLU A 4 -1.48 12.20 -11.32
C GLU A 4 -1.16 11.63 -9.93
N LYS A 5 -0.01 10.96 -9.76
CA LYS A 5 0.40 10.38 -8.47
C LYS A 5 1.31 11.31 -7.67
N ARG A 6 1.60 12.52 -8.17
CA ARG A 6 2.49 13.53 -7.57
C ARG A 6 1.78 14.82 -7.17
N GLY A 7 0.51 14.97 -7.53
CA GLY A 7 -0.27 16.16 -7.23
C GLY A 7 -0.33 16.47 -5.73
N PRO A 8 -0.68 17.71 -5.35
CA PRO A 8 -0.96 18.04 -3.97
C PRO A 8 -2.18 17.22 -3.52
N PHE A 9 -1.94 16.26 -2.64
CA PHE A 9 -3.00 15.51 -1.98
C PHE A 9 -3.31 16.14 -0.63
N LEU A 10 -4.60 16.34 -0.33
CA LEU A 10 -5.04 16.74 1.02
C LEU A 10 -4.56 15.73 2.07
N SER A 11 -4.69 14.44 1.75
CA SER A 11 -4.15 13.33 2.53
C SER A 11 -3.04 12.65 1.73
N ARG A 12 -1.79 12.77 2.17
CA ARG A 12 -0.63 12.21 1.46
C ARG A 12 -0.09 10.97 2.18
N SER A 13 0.11 9.89 1.45
CA SER A 13 0.78 8.70 1.99
C SER A 13 2.27 8.98 2.22
N CYS A 14 2.76 8.69 3.44
CA CYS A 14 4.12 8.98 3.87
C CYS A 14 5.19 8.23 3.04
N GLY A 15 4.87 7.01 2.56
CA GLY A 15 5.82 6.13 1.85
C GLY A 15 6.42 6.75 0.58
N ARG A 16 5.73 7.72 -0.05
CA ARG A 16 6.22 8.38 -1.28
C ARG A 16 7.16 9.56 -1.02
N ALA A 17 7.13 10.13 0.19
CA ALA A 17 7.96 11.30 0.51
C ALA A 17 9.45 10.97 0.59
N ARG A 18 9.81 9.69 0.76
CA ARG A 18 11.20 9.25 1.00
C ARG A 18 12.00 8.85 -0.24
N GLU A 19 11.41 8.79 -1.43
CA GLU A 19 12.01 8.03 -2.54
C GLU A 19 11.98 8.77 -3.89
N LEU A 20 12.54 9.98 -3.94
CA LEU A 20 12.84 10.63 -5.23
C LEU A 20 14.28 11.14 -5.36
N ARG A 21 15.14 10.97 -4.34
CA ARG A 21 16.48 11.58 -4.34
C ARG A 21 17.65 10.62 -4.05
N GLN A 22 17.41 9.33 -3.85
CA GLN A 22 18.48 8.37 -3.63
C GLN A 22 18.22 7.09 -4.42
N LEU A 23 19.15 6.77 -5.32
CA LEU A 23 19.54 5.41 -5.71
C LEU A 23 18.80 4.71 -6.89
N PRO A 24 19.48 3.70 -7.50
CA PRO A 24 19.57 3.46 -8.94
C PRO A 24 18.35 2.71 -9.50
N ARG A 25 18.35 2.53 -10.82
CA ARG A 25 17.30 1.88 -11.64
C ARG A 25 16.54 0.78 -10.87
N PRO A 26 15.21 0.71 -11.02
CA PRO A 26 14.38 -0.24 -10.29
C PRO A 26 14.94 -1.65 -10.50
N ALA A 27 15.43 -2.26 -9.41
CA ALA A 27 15.74 -3.67 -9.42
C ALA A 27 14.48 -4.40 -9.89
N ARG A 28 14.62 -5.27 -10.90
CA ARG A 28 13.49 -6.03 -11.44
C ARG A 28 12.90 -6.86 -10.30
N SER A 29 11.73 -6.46 -9.83
CA SER A 29 10.96 -7.25 -8.88
C SER A 29 9.97 -8.12 -9.64
N ASN A 30 9.73 -9.32 -9.13
CA ASN A 30 8.71 -10.24 -9.64
C ASN A 30 7.31 -9.95 -9.04
N ASN A 31 7.18 -8.95 -8.16
CA ASN A 31 5.89 -8.56 -7.61
C ASN A 31 5.15 -7.60 -8.55
N ASP A 32 3.82 -7.56 -8.46
CA ASP A 32 2.97 -6.62 -9.21
C ASP A 32 3.47 -5.18 -9.02
N ARG A 33 3.41 -4.37 -10.09
CA ARG A 33 3.87 -2.96 -10.10
C ARG A 33 5.32 -2.74 -9.67
N MET A 34 6.16 -3.78 -9.76
CA MET A 34 7.57 -3.74 -9.37
C MET A 34 7.79 -3.39 -7.88
N LEU A 35 6.87 -3.81 -7.00
CA LEU A 35 7.01 -3.61 -5.56
C LEU A 35 8.15 -4.45 -4.99
N VAL A 36 8.89 -3.94 -4.00
CA VAL A 36 9.98 -4.70 -3.33
C VAL A 36 9.46 -5.95 -2.60
N ALA A 37 8.19 -5.95 -2.18
CA ALA A 37 7.52 -7.07 -1.54
C ALA A 37 6.04 -7.12 -1.94
N LYS A 38 5.37 -8.23 -1.66
CA LYS A 38 3.93 -8.41 -1.90
C LYS A 38 3.11 -7.44 -1.02
N ASP A 39 2.00 -6.91 -1.54
CA ASP A 39 1.18 -5.86 -0.91
C ASP A 39 0.94 -6.02 0.61
N PRO A 40 0.41 -7.15 1.14
CA PRO A 40 0.11 -7.25 2.57
C PRO A 40 1.35 -7.13 3.44
N MET A 41 2.48 -7.69 2.97
CA MET A 41 3.76 -7.65 3.67
C MET A 41 4.42 -6.27 3.59
N LEU A 42 4.17 -5.51 2.51
CA LEU A 42 4.68 -4.15 2.37
C LEU A 42 3.94 -3.19 3.32
N CYS A 43 2.62 -3.29 3.39
CA CYS A 43 1.79 -2.46 4.28
C CYS A 43 2.09 -2.73 5.76
N GLN A 44 2.32 -3.99 6.13
CA GLN A 44 2.62 -4.40 7.51
C GLN A 44 3.90 -3.79 8.08
N ARG A 45 4.85 -3.38 7.23
CA ARG A 45 6.13 -2.79 7.66
C ARG A 45 5.94 -1.48 8.42
N CYS A 46 4.89 -0.73 8.10
CA CYS A 46 4.60 0.57 8.70
C CYS A 46 3.27 0.59 9.46
N HIS A 47 2.28 -0.19 9.03
CA HIS A 47 0.96 -0.23 9.66
C HIS A 47 0.91 -1.37 10.69
N VAL A 48 1.21 -1.07 11.96
CA VAL A 48 1.11 -2.03 13.08
C VAL A 48 -0.12 -1.78 13.97
N SER A 49 -1.16 -1.14 13.42
CA SER A 49 -2.35 -0.68 14.17
C SER A 49 -3.20 -1.81 14.71
N SER A 50 -3.88 -1.59 15.84
CA SER A 50 -4.70 -2.52 16.65
C SER A 50 -5.88 -3.21 15.93
N ARG A 51 -6.22 -2.83 14.69
CA ARG A 51 -7.28 -3.47 13.89
C ARG A 51 -6.68 -4.35 12.79
N HIS A 52 -7.04 -4.17 11.52
CA HIS A 52 -6.21 -4.65 10.44
C HIS A 52 -5.22 -3.53 10.06
N PRO A 53 -3.91 -3.84 9.96
CA PRO A 53 -3.37 -5.17 9.84
C PRO A 53 -2.64 -5.66 11.12
N ALA A 54 -3.22 -5.61 12.33
CA ALA A 54 -2.60 -6.21 13.52
C ALA A 54 -2.45 -7.74 13.43
N THR A 55 -3.34 -8.37 12.66
CA THR A 55 -3.35 -9.83 12.51
C THR A 55 -2.21 -10.26 11.60
N VAL A 56 -1.35 -11.14 12.10
CA VAL A 56 -0.34 -11.81 11.27
C VAL A 56 -1.05 -12.52 10.11
N TYR A 57 -0.61 -12.24 8.89
CA TYR A 57 -1.10 -12.93 7.70
C TYR A 57 -0.31 -14.22 7.52
N ASP A 58 -0.86 -15.34 8.01
CA ASP A 58 -0.30 -16.67 7.88
C ASP A 58 -1.09 -17.53 6.87
N GLY A 59 -0.77 -18.82 6.80
CA GLY A 59 -1.45 -19.78 5.93
C GLY A 59 -2.94 -19.94 6.25
N THR A 60 -3.39 -19.64 7.47
CA THR A 60 -4.81 -19.75 7.84
C THR A 60 -5.66 -18.72 7.11
N GLN A 61 -5.16 -17.48 7.01
CA GLN A 61 -5.83 -16.41 6.30
C GLN A 61 -5.85 -16.62 4.78
N LEU A 62 -4.85 -17.33 4.27
CA LEU A 62 -4.80 -17.75 2.87
C LEU A 62 -5.80 -18.89 2.60
N ALA A 63 -5.87 -19.88 3.48
CA ALA A 63 -6.85 -20.98 3.40
C ALA A 63 -8.30 -20.48 3.50
N ALA A 64 -8.54 -19.47 4.35
CA ALA A 64 -9.84 -18.80 4.47
C ALA A 64 -10.14 -17.81 3.32
N ALA A 65 -9.29 -17.78 2.28
CA ALA A 65 -9.40 -16.87 1.14
C ALA A 65 -9.65 -15.39 1.55
N SER A 66 -8.98 -14.93 2.62
CA SER A 66 -9.25 -13.61 3.17
C SER A 66 -8.96 -12.50 2.16
N ASN A 67 -9.90 -11.58 1.98
CA ASN A 67 -9.75 -10.40 1.10
C ASN A 67 -8.54 -9.49 1.43
N ARG A 68 -7.93 -9.70 2.60
CA ARG A 68 -6.72 -9.01 3.07
C ARG A 68 -5.42 -9.63 2.54
N VAL A 69 -5.45 -10.90 2.13
CA VAL A 69 -4.26 -11.64 1.64
C VAL A 69 -4.40 -11.98 0.16
N VAL A 70 -5.64 -12.21 -0.30
CA VAL A 70 -5.95 -12.60 -1.67
C VAL A 70 -6.29 -11.38 -2.55
N GLY A 71 -6.05 -11.50 -3.85
CA GLY A 71 -6.30 -10.42 -4.82
C GLY A 71 -5.36 -9.23 -4.63
N ARG A 72 -5.90 -8.00 -4.62
CA ARG A 72 -5.11 -6.76 -4.39
C ARG A 72 -4.92 -6.44 -2.91
N SER A 73 -5.25 -7.37 -2.00
CA SER A 73 -5.00 -7.24 -0.56
C SER A 73 -5.54 -5.90 -0.01
N CYS A 74 -4.70 -5.10 0.67
CA CYS A 74 -5.06 -3.82 1.26
C CYS A 74 -5.68 -2.85 0.24
N VAL A 75 -5.22 -2.89 -1.01
CA VAL A 75 -5.66 -1.98 -2.09
C VAL A 75 -7.07 -2.31 -2.57
N ASN A 76 -7.65 -3.46 -2.18
CA ASN A 76 -9.07 -3.74 -2.41
C ASN A 76 -9.97 -2.69 -1.73
N CYS A 77 -9.60 -2.22 -0.55
CA CYS A 77 -10.32 -1.18 0.19
C CYS A 77 -9.61 0.17 0.13
N HIS A 78 -8.27 0.16 0.24
CA HIS A 78 -7.44 1.36 0.24
C HIS A 78 -6.98 1.68 -1.19
N SER A 79 -7.91 2.12 -2.04
CA SER A 79 -7.64 2.33 -3.46
C SER A 79 -6.68 3.51 -3.74
N GLN A 80 -6.61 4.49 -2.83
CA GLN A 80 -5.86 5.74 -3.02
C GLN A 80 -4.54 5.79 -2.25
N ILE A 81 -3.74 4.72 -2.29
CA ILE A 81 -2.47 4.59 -1.55
C ILE A 81 -1.40 5.65 -1.86
N HIS A 82 -1.54 6.44 -2.92
CA HIS A 82 -0.63 7.53 -3.25
C HIS A 82 -1.08 8.89 -2.70
N GLY A 83 -2.34 8.99 -2.28
CA GLY A 83 -2.95 10.18 -1.69
C GLY A 83 -4.39 10.37 -2.18
N SER A 84 -5.17 11.08 -1.35
CA SER A 84 -6.58 11.40 -1.59
C SER A 84 -6.85 12.89 -1.42
N ASN A 85 -7.79 13.41 -2.23
CA ASN A 85 -8.32 14.77 -2.14
C ASN A 85 -9.74 14.82 -1.56
N SER A 86 -10.23 13.70 -1.03
CA SER A 86 -11.52 13.66 -0.33
C SER A 86 -11.38 14.21 1.10
N PRO A 87 -12.40 14.92 1.64
CA PRO A 87 -12.40 15.40 3.03
C PRO A 87 -12.23 14.27 4.07
N ALA A 88 -12.70 13.06 3.73
CA ALA A 88 -12.53 11.83 4.51
C ALA A 88 -11.41 10.92 3.95
N GLY A 89 -10.45 11.51 3.24
CA GLY A 89 -9.38 10.82 2.51
C GLY A 89 -8.24 10.26 3.35
N GLU A 90 -8.22 10.50 4.66
CA GLU A 90 -7.12 10.13 5.56
C GLU A 90 -6.82 8.62 5.57
N LYS A 91 -7.86 7.80 5.32
CA LYS A 91 -7.74 6.33 5.27
C LYS A 91 -7.53 5.79 3.86
N PHE A 92 -7.39 6.63 2.83
CA PHE A 92 -7.17 6.23 1.43
C PHE A 92 -8.24 5.28 0.85
N LEU A 93 -9.45 5.27 1.41
CA LEU A 93 -10.56 4.46 0.92
C LEU A 93 -11.11 5.00 -0.40
N ARG A 94 -11.07 6.32 -0.55
CA ARG A 94 -11.64 7.14 -1.63
C ARG A 94 -11.09 8.57 -1.53
#